data_AF-I3J5T8-F1
#
_entry.id   AF-I3J5T8-F1
#
_cell.length_a   1.000
_cell.length_b   1.000
_cell.length_c   1.000
_cell.angle_alpha   90.00
_cell.angle_beta   90.00
_cell.angle_gamma   90.00
#
_symmetry.space_group_name_H-M   'P 1'
#
loop_
_entity.id
_entity.type
_entity.pdbx_description
1 polymer ?
#
loop_
_entity_poly.entity_id
_entity_poly.type
_entity_poly.pdbx_seq_one_letter_code
_entity_poly.pdbx_strand_id
1 'polypeptide(L)'
;MRGTDRVSGTDRVVTREARKARKAKQKLFGKERIMAAEERMPLVEKKRVTLVESSSAPSGLELVSSYQTNRVGDPMNLVALAEQVQKGDEFVKANACNKLTVIADQIRYLQEQARKALEEAKRDSELHHAACNIVKKPGNIYYLYQRPSGQKYFSIISPKEWGPSSPHPFLGTFKLQHDMSWTPFDEVEKRDAELAIMDKLVSQQTALPTYTGPNFKGLTE
;
A
#
# COMPACT_ATOMS: atom_id res chain seq x y z
N MET A 1 16.31 -53.76 -13.42
CA MET A 1 15.03 -53.22 -13.92
C MET A 1 15.13 -51.71 -13.91
N ARG A 2 15.28 -51.08 -15.08
CA ARG A 2 15.31 -49.62 -15.27
C ARG A 2 14.00 -49.23 -15.97
N GLY A 3 13.13 -48.50 -15.28
CA GLY A 3 11.98 -47.83 -15.87
C GLY A 3 12.22 -46.32 -15.78
N THR A 4 12.47 -45.69 -16.93
CA THR A 4 12.57 -44.24 -17.04
C THR A 4 11.22 -43.68 -17.46
N ASP A 5 10.51 -43.03 -16.55
CA ASP A 5 9.29 -42.29 -16.86
C ASP A 5 9.63 -41.01 -17.64
N ARG A 6 9.29 -41.03 -18.93
CA ARG A 6 9.26 -39.83 -19.78
C ARG A 6 8.00 -39.04 -19.43
N VAL A 7 8.14 -37.92 -18.73
CA VAL A 7 7.07 -36.92 -18.63
C VAL A 7 6.85 -36.35 -20.05
N SER A 8 5.67 -36.60 -20.59
CA SER A 8 5.31 -36.27 -21.97
C SER A 8 5.22 -34.75 -22.19
N GLY A 9 5.59 -34.30 -23.38
CA GLY A 9 5.57 -32.88 -23.77
C GLY A 9 4.17 -32.24 -23.76
N THR A 10 3.10 -33.03 -23.63
CA THR A 10 1.71 -32.56 -23.63
C THR A 10 1.35 -31.84 -22.33
N ASP A 11 1.86 -32.28 -21.17
CA ASP A 11 1.53 -31.66 -19.87
C ASP A 11 2.12 -30.26 -19.69
N ARG A 12 3.27 -29.99 -20.33
CA ARG A 12 3.91 -28.66 -20.31
C ARG A 12 3.20 -27.65 -21.18
N VAL A 13 2.44 -28.09 -22.18
CA VAL A 13 1.67 -27.22 -23.08
C VAL A 13 0.35 -26.83 -22.41
N VAL A 14 -0.36 -27.80 -21.83
CA VAL A 14 -1.63 -27.59 -21.11
C VAL A 14 -1.47 -26.61 -19.93
N THR A 15 -0.37 -26.73 -19.18
CA THR A 15 -0.06 -25.81 -18.07
C THR A 15 0.28 -24.39 -18.51
N ARG A 16 0.87 -24.21 -19.70
CA ARG A 16 1.13 -22.88 -20.29
C ARG A 16 -0.15 -22.23 -20.83
N GLU A 17 -1.02 -23.00 -21.47
CA GLU A 17 -2.31 -22.51 -21.97
C GLU A 17 -3.24 -22.07 -20.85
N ALA A 18 -3.36 -22.86 -19.78
CA ALA A 18 -4.15 -22.51 -18.61
C ALA A 18 -3.67 -21.20 -17.96
N ARG A 19 -2.35 -20.99 -17.91
CA ARG A 19 -1.75 -19.76 -17.36
C ARG A 19 -2.01 -18.55 -18.25
N LYS A 20 -1.98 -18.73 -19.59
CA LYS A 20 -2.31 -17.69 -20.57
C LYS A 20 -3.79 -17.30 -20.50
N ALA A 21 -4.68 -18.28 -20.38
CA ALA A 21 -6.12 -18.08 -20.21
C ALA A 21 -6.44 -17.33 -18.90
N ARG A 22 -5.79 -17.69 -17.79
CA ARG A 22 -5.97 -16.99 -16.50
C ARG A 22 -5.48 -15.53 -16.56
N LYS A 23 -4.35 -15.27 -17.22
CA LYS A 23 -3.82 -13.92 -17.40
C LYS A 23 -4.70 -13.09 -18.34
N ALA A 24 -5.25 -13.70 -19.39
CA ALA A 24 -6.21 -13.06 -20.28
C ALA A 24 -7.52 -12.73 -19.54
N LYS A 25 -8.06 -13.66 -18.74
CA LYS A 25 -9.28 -13.47 -17.94
C LYS A 25 -9.11 -12.39 -16.87
N GLN A 26 -7.94 -12.32 -16.23
CA GLN A 26 -7.61 -11.26 -15.27
C GLN A 26 -7.43 -9.89 -15.95
N LYS A 27 -6.86 -9.85 -17.16
CA LYS A 27 -6.72 -8.63 -17.97
C LYS A 27 -8.07 -8.13 -18.51
N LEU A 28 -8.98 -9.05 -18.85
CA LEU A 28 -10.34 -8.74 -19.30
C LEU A 28 -11.19 -8.20 -18.13
N PHE A 29 -11.14 -8.86 -16.97
CA PHE A 29 -11.83 -8.41 -15.75
C PHE A 29 -11.28 -7.07 -15.23
N GLY A 30 -9.97 -6.85 -15.39
CA GLY A 30 -9.35 -5.55 -15.13
C GLY A 30 -9.84 -4.47 -16.10
N LYS A 31 -9.93 -4.77 -17.40
CA LYS A 31 -10.47 -3.85 -18.40
C LYS A 31 -11.95 -3.53 -18.18
N GLU A 32 -12.79 -4.52 -17.89
CA GLU A 32 -14.22 -4.30 -17.60
C GLU A 32 -14.43 -3.42 -16.37
N ARG A 33 -13.61 -3.58 -15.32
CA ARG A 33 -13.67 -2.72 -14.12
C ARG A 33 -13.20 -1.28 -14.38
N ILE A 34 -12.24 -1.08 -15.30
CA ILE A 34 -11.79 0.26 -15.70
C ILE A 34 -12.86 0.92 -16.58
N MET A 35 -13.41 0.20 -17.56
CA MET A 35 -14.49 0.68 -18.43
C MET A 35 -15.77 1.00 -17.63
N ALA A 36 -16.13 0.17 -16.65
CA ALA A 36 -17.29 0.41 -15.79
C ALA A 36 -17.09 1.57 -14.78
N ALA A 37 -15.84 1.93 -14.48
CA ALA A 37 -15.53 3.10 -13.65
C ALA A 37 -15.52 4.41 -14.48
N GLU A 38 -15.27 4.32 -15.78
CA GLU A 38 -15.22 5.46 -16.70
C GLU A 38 -16.64 5.85 -17.21
N GLU A 39 -17.59 4.91 -17.24
CA GLU A 39 -18.96 5.12 -17.74
C GLU A 39 -19.95 5.70 -16.70
N ARG A 40 -19.50 5.99 -15.47
CA ARG A 40 -20.28 6.73 -14.46
C ARG A 40 -19.70 8.12 -14.21
N MET A 41 -19.56 8.90 -15.27
CA MET A 41 -19.58 10.36 -15.08
C MET A 41 -21.00 10.75 -14.64
N PRO A 42 -21.19 11.34 -13.45
CA PRO A 42 -22.50 11.84 -13.09
C PRO A 42 -22.89 12.92 -14.11
N LEU A 43 -24.14 12.87 -14.56
CA LEU A 43 -24.79 13.97 -15.26
C LEU A 43 -24.41 15.26 -14.52
N VAL A 44 -23.73 16.19 -15.21
CA VAL A 44 -23.37 17.48 -14.65
C VAL A 44 -24.67 18.18 -14.28
N GLU A 45 -25.01 18.14 -13.00
CA GLU A 45 -26.17 18.80 -12.45
C GLU A 45 -26.01 20.30 -12.74
N LYS A 46 -26.95 20.88 -13.49
CA LYS A 46 -26.84 22.24 -14.01
C LYS A 46 -27.05 23.21 -12.85
N LYS A 47 -25.99 23.47 -12.09
CA LYS A 47 -26.00 24.30 -10.89
C LYS A 47 -26.30 25.74 -11.27
N ARG A 48 -27.49 26.23 -10.90
CA ARG A 48 -27.90 27.61 -11.15
C ARG A 48 -27.09 28.53 -10.23
N VAL A 49 -26.49 29.58 -10.79
CA VAL A 49 -25.81 30.62 -10.00
C VAL A 49 -26.83 31.22 -9.02
N THR A 50 -26.50 31.17 -7.73
CA THR A 50 -27.35 31.74 -6.68
C THR A 50 -26.98 33.21 -6.55
N LEU A 51 -27.90 34.09 -6.94
CA LEU A 51 -27.75 35.53 -6.77
C LEU A 51 -28.30 35.94 -5.40
N VAL A 52 -27.81 37.06 -4.90
CA VAL A 52 -28.33 37.67 -3.67
C VAL A 52 -29.79 38.06 -3.88
N GLU A 53 -30.61 37.84 -2.85
CA GLU A 53 -32.03 38.17 -2.88
C GLU A 53 -32.25 39.68 -3.01
N SER A 54 -33.21 40.07 -3.85
CA SER A 54 -33.63 41.46 -4.00
C SER A 54 -34.60 41.85 -2.89
N SER A 55 -34.36 42.99 -2.24
CA SER A 55 -35.28 43.55 -1.24
C SER A 55 -35.80 44.93 -1.66
N SER A 56 -37.12 45.13 -1.56
CA SER A 56 -37.76 46.43 -1.82
C SER A 56 -37.75 47.38 -0.61
N ALA A 57 -37.42 46.87 0.58
CA ALA A 57 -37.39 47.65 1.82
C ALA A 57 -36.19 47.27 2.72
N PRO A 58 -34.94 47.51 2.29
CA PRO A 58 -33.78 47.23 3.10
C PRO A 58 -33.83 48.03 4.40
N SER A 59 -33.59 47.36 5.53
CA SER A 59 -33.72 47.94 6.89
C SER A 59 -35.10 48.53 7.22
N GLY A 60 -36.16 48.09 6.54
CA GLY A 60 -37.52 48.55 6.77
C GLY A 60 -37.88 49.89 6.10
N LEU A 61 -36.99 50.48 5.32
CA LEU A 61 -37.24 51.71 4.55
C LEU A 61 -37.53 51.37 3.09
N GLU A 62 -38.67 51.82 2.58
CA GLU A 62 -39.11 51.53 1.21
C GLU A 62 -38.22 52.24 0.17
N LEU A 63 -37.75 51.49 -0.82
CA LEU A 63 -36.94 52.02 -1.90
C LEU A 63 -37.80 52.88 -2.84
N VAL A 64 -37.28 54.07 -3.17
CA VAL A 64 -37.88 54.99 -4.15
C VAL A 64 -38.05 54.33 -5.53
N SER A 65 -37.18 53.39 -5.89
CA SER A 65 -37.32 52.55 -7.09
C SER A 65 -36.61 51.22 -6.91
N SER A 66 -37.37 50.16 -6.62
CA SER A 66 -36.86 48.78 -6.54
C SER A 66 -36.36 48.27 -7.90
N TYR A 67 -36.93 48.75 -9.00
CA TYR A 67 -36.52 48.36 -10.35
C TYR A 67 -35.09 48.82 -10.66
N GLN A 68 -34.73 50.05 -10.28
CA GLN A 68 -33.44 50.62 -10.64
C GLN A 68 -32.30 50.07 -9.78
N THR A 69 -32.58 49.69 -8.54
CA THR A 69 -31.63 49.05 -7.63
C THR A 69 -31.43 47.56 -7.93
N ASN A 70 -32.48 46.86 -8.37
CA ASN A 70 -32.44 45.43 -8.68
C ASN A 70 -32.15 45.14 -10.16
N ARG A 71 -31.98 46.18 -10.98
CA ARG A 71 -31.63 46.03 -12.38
C ARG A 71 -30.26 45.37 -12.47
N VAL A 72 -30.25 44.14 -12.96
CA VAL A 72 -29.04 43.48 -13.43
C VAL A 72 -28.43 44.42 -14.48
N GLY A 73 -27.16 44.83 -14.30
CA GLY A 73 -26.47 45.77 -15.18
C GLY A 73 -26.33 45.26 -16.61
N ASP A 74 -25.10 45.03 -17.07
CA ASP A 74 -24.88 44.33 -18.35
C ASP A 74 -25.23 42.83 -18.17
N PRO A 75 -26.12 42.24 -18.99
CA PRO A 75 -26.39 40.80 -19.00
C PRO A 75 -25.14 39.93 -19.11
N MET A 76 -24.06 40.42 -19.74
CA MET A 76 -22.78 39.73 -19.83
C MET A 76 -22.11 39.50 -18.47
N ASN A 77 -22.41 40.33 -17.45
CA ASN A 77 -21.88 40.14 -16.11
C ASN A 77 -22.43 38.87 -15.44
N LEU A 78 -23.68 38.49 -15.71
CA LEU A 78 -24.24 37.23 -15.19
C LEU A 78 -23.56 36.00 -15.79
N VAL A 79 -23.22 36.08 -17.09
CA VAL A 79 -22.48 35.03 -17.78
C VAL A 79 -21.06 34.92 -17.23
N ALA A 80 -20.36 36.06 -17.09
CA ALA A 80 -19.02 36.10 -16.50
C ALA A 80 -18.99 35.56 -15.05
N LEU A 81 -20.00 35.88 -14.24
CA LEU A 81 -20.16 35.32 -12.90
C LEU A 81 -20.36 33.80 -12.94
N ALA A 82 -21.22 33.30 -13.83
CA ALA A 82 -21.45 31.86 -14.00
C ALA A 82 -20.15 31.12 -14.38
N GLU A 83 -19.37 31.68 -15.31
CA GLU A 83 -18.07 31.13 -15.70
C GLU A 83 -17.08 31.12 -14.52
N GLN A 84 -17.05 32.19 -13.71
CA GLN A 84 -16.16 32.25 -12.54
C GLN A 84 -16.55 31.24 -11.46
N VAL A 85 -17.85 31.09 -11.18
CA VAL A 85 -18.35 30.08 -10.23
C VAL A 85 -18.01 28.67 -10.72
N GLN A 86 -18.20 28.39 -12.01
CA GLN A 86 -17.84 27.10 -12.59
C GLN A 86 -16.33 26.81 -12.45
N LYS A 87 -15.48 27.78 -12.79
CA LYS A 87 -14.02 27.64 -12.58
C LYS A 87 -13.67 27.40 -11.11
N GLY A 88 -14.34 28.09 -10.20
CA GLY A 88 -14.19 27.87 -8.75
C GLY A 88 -14.49 26.43 -8.34
N ASP A 89 -15.63 25.88 -8.79
CA ASP A 89 -16.02 24.49 -8.53
C ASP A 89 -15.01 23.50 -9.13
N GLU A 90 -14.48 23.78 -10.33
CA GLU A 90 -13.42 22.98 -10.97
C GLU A 90 -12.13 22.99 -10.14
N PHE A 91 -11.69 24.15 -9.63
CA PHE A 91 -10.52 24.25 -8.75
C PHE A 91 -10.74 23.53 -7.41
N VAL A 92 -11.92 23.63 -6.81
CA VAL A 92 -12.25 22.91 -5.57
C VAL A 92 -12.16 21.41 -5.80
N LYS A 93 -12.74 20.91 -6.90
CA LYS A 93 -12.66 19.50 -7.28
C LYS A 93 -11.21 19.06 -7.50
N ALA A 94 -10.43 19.81 -8.27
CA ALA A 94 -9.03 19.50 -8.52
C ALA A 94 -8.21 19.46 -7.21
N ASN A 95 -8.40 20.44 -6.33
CA ASN A 95 -7.73 20.50 -5.04
C ASN A 95 -8.12 19.33 -4.12
N ALA A 96 -9.40 18.96 -4.07
CA ALA A 96 -9.86 17.80 -3.32
C ALA A 96 -9.26 16.51 -3.86
N CYS A 97 -9.28 16.30 -5.18
CA CYS A 97 -8.65 15.14 -5.83
C CYS A 97 -7.16 15.05 -5.50
N ASN A 98 -6.41 16.16 -5.60
CA ASN A 98 -4.98 16.17 -5.29
C ASN A 98 -4.69 15.73 -3.84
N LYS A 99 -5.47 16.23 -2.87
CA LYS A 99 -5.34 15.83 -1.46
C LYS A 99 -5.71 14.36 -1.24
N LEU A 100 -6.79 13.89 -1.85
CA LEU A 100 -7.23 12.50 -1.75
C LEU A 100 -6.22 11.53 -2.38
N THR A 101 -5.55 11.92 -3.47
CA THR A 101 -4.47 11.12 -4.08
C THR A 101 -3.33 10.89 -3.10
N VAL A 102 -2.88 11.93 -2.39
CA VAL A 102 -1.81 11.81 -1.37
C VAL A 102 -2.24 10.83 -0.26
N ILE A 103 -3.48 10.95 0.23
CA ILE A 103 -4.00 10.05 1.26
C ILE A 103 -4.08 8.61 0.74
N ALA A 104 -4.54 8.42 -0.50
CA ALA A 104 -4.62 7.09 -1.12
C ALA A 104 -3.23 6.45 -1.23
N ASP A 105 -2.21 7.22 -1.62
CA ASP A 105 -0.82 6.75 -1.70
C ASP A 105 -0.28 6.35 -0.33
N GLN A 106 -0.58 7.13 0.72
CA GLN A 106 -0.21 6.78 2.09
C GLN A 106 -0.90 5.50 2.57
N ILE A 107 -2.20 5.32 2.29
CA ILE A 107 -2.92 4.09 2.64
C ILE A 107 -2.30 2.89 1.93
N ARG A 108 -1.98 3.01 0.63
CA ARG A 108 -1.32 1.94 -0.13
C ARG A 108 0.04 1.58 0.46
N TYR A 109 0.82 2.60 0.84
CA TYR A 109 2.11 2.39 1.50
C TYR A 109 1.93 1.62 2.82
N LEU A 110 1.00 2.04 3.68
CA LEU A 110 0.73 1.36 4.96
C LEU A 110 0.25 -0.09 4.77
N GLN A 111 -0.60 -0.34 3.76
CA GLN A 111 -1.03 -1.69 3.41
C GLN A 111 0.15 -2.58 3.01
N GLU A 112 1.09 -2.05 2.23
CA GLU A 112 2.29 -2.76 1.83
C GLU A 112 3.23 -3.03 3.01
N GLN A 113 3.38 -2.09 3.95
CA GLN A 113 4.12 -2.30 5.19
C GLN A 113 3.49 -3.41 6.04
N ALA A 114 2.16 -3.39 6.21
CA ALA A 114 1.44 -4.42 6.95
C ALA A 114 1.60 -5.81 6.32
N ARG A 115 1.54 -5.90 4.98
CA ARG A 115 1.78 -7.14 4.23
C ARG A 115 3.17 -7.70 4.51
N LYS A 116 4.21 -6.87 4.43
CA LYS A 116 5.60 -7.27 4.70
C LYS A 116 5.78 -7.77 6.13
N ALA A 117 5.24 -7.03 7.11
CA ALA A 117 5.31 -7.44 8.52
C ALA A 117 4.64 -8.80 8.78
N LEU A 118 3.52 -9.09 8.12
CA LEU A 118 2.84 -10.39 8.23
C LEU A 118 3.65 -11.52 7.59
N GLU A 119 4.27 -11.27 6.43
CA GLU A 119 5.15 -12.24 5.77
C GLU A 119 6.40 -12.53 6.59
N GLU A 120 6.98 -11.50 7.19
CA GLU A 120 8.08 -11.60 8.15
C GLU A 120 7.69 -12.45 9.35
N ALA A 121 6.59 -12.12 10.03
CA ALA A 121 6.11 -12.88 11.19
C ALA A 121 5.81 -14.35 10.83
N LYS A 122 5.22 -14.61 9.66
CA LYS A 122 4.94 -15.97 9.19
C LYS A 122 6.23 -16.76 8.98
N ARG A 123 7.21 -16.19 8.26
CA ARG A 123 8.50 -16.83 8.05
C ARG A 123 9.21 -17.09 9.38
N ASP A 124 9.24 -16.10 10.27
CA ASP A 124 9.89 -16.23 11.56
C ASP A 124 9.25 -17.33 12.40
N SER A 125 7.91 -17.41 12.39
CA SER A 125 7.18 -18.52 12.98
C SER A 125 7.57 -19.87 12.35
N GLU A 126 7.58 -19.99 11.03
CA GLU A 126 7.99 -21.23 10.35
C GLU A 126 9.42 -21.66 10.70
N LEU A 127 10.36 -20.72 10.79
CA LEU A 127 11.76 -20.99 11.15
C LEU A 127 11.90 -21.32 12.64
N HIS A 128 11.15 -20.66 13.52
CA HIS A 128 11.12 -21.03 14.94
C HIS A 128 10.58 -22.45 15.16
N HIS A 129 9.58 -22.86 14.39
CA HIS A 129 9.01 -24.22 14.44
C HIS A 129 9.82 -25.27 13.68
N ALA A 130 10.77 -24.89 12.83
CA ALA A 130 11.63 -25.83 12.13
C ALA A 130 12.41 -26.70 13.13
N ALA A 131 12.47 -28.02 12.84
CA ALA A 131 13.08 -29.00 13.73
C ALA A 131 14.55 -28.66 14.00
N CYS A 132 14.98 -28.80 15.24
CA CYS A 132 16.31 -28.39 15.66
C CYS A 132 16.75 -29.22 16.86
N ASN A 133 17.90 -29.89 16.74
CA ASN A 133 18.47 -30.70 17.82
C ASN A 133 19.42 -29.89 18.73
N ILE A 134 19.51 -28.59 18.50
CA ILE A 134 20.38 -27.65 19.22
C ILE A 134 19.55 -26.48 19.74
N VAL A 135 20.01 -25.87 20.83
CA VAL A 135 19.40 -24.65 21.36
C VAL A 135 19.74 -23.48 20.43
N LYS A 136 18.70 -22.79 19.95
CA LYS A 136 18.82 -21.59 19.12
C LYS A 136 19.33 -20.44 20.00
N LYS A 137 20.47 -19.85 19.63
CA LYS A 137 21.13 -18.75 20.32
C LYS A 137 21.17 -17.55 19.39
N PRO A 138 20.73 -16.37 19.84
CA PRO A 138 20.89 -15.13 19.08
C PRO A 138 22.35 -14.86 18.68
N GLY A 139 22.54 -14.18 17.56
CA GLY A 139 23.84 -13.89 16.95
C GLY A 139 24.40 -15.01 16.07
N ASN A 140 23.89 -16.25 16.21
CA ASN A 140 24.39 -17.39 15.44
C ASN A 140 23.72 -17.51 14.07
N ILE A 141 24.46 -18.14 13.16
CA ILE A 141 24.02 -18.50 11.81
C ILE A 141 23.56 -19.96 11.83
N TYR A 142 22.43 -20.20 11.18
CA TYR A 142 21.82 -21.50 11.04
C TYR A 142 21.54 -21.80 9.56
N TYR A 143 21.75 -23.06 9.17
CA TYR A 143 21.57 -23.55 7.81
C TYR A 143 20.35 -24.47 7.77
N LEU A 144 19.39 -24.13 6.91
CA LEU A 144 18.13 -24.86 6.78
C LEU A 144 18.25 -25.93 5.68
N TYR A 145 17.87 -27.16 6.02
CA TYR A 145 17.87 -28.31 5.11
C TYR A 145 16.51 -28.99 5.10
N GLN A 146 16.27 -29.83 4.09
CA GLN A 146 15.03 -30.61 3.97
C GLN A 146 15.31 -32.11 3.84
N ARG A 147 14.74 -32.92 4.74
CA ARG A 147 14.81 -34.38 4.64
C ARG A 147 13.95 -34.90 3.47
N PRO A 148 14.18 -36.14 2.98
CA PRO A 148 13.31 -36.77 1.99
C PRO A 148 11.85 -36.89 2.44
N SER A 149 11.60 -36.94 3.75
CA SER A 149 10.25 -36.90 4.34
C SER A 149 9.52 -35.56 4.19
N GLY A 150 10.21 -34.52 3.69
CA GLY A 150 9.72 -33.16 3.60
C GLY A 150 9.98 -32.31 4.84
N GLN A 151 10.43 -32.91 5.96
CA GLN A 151 10.71 -32.18 7.20
C GLN A 151 11.89 -31.21 7.03
N LYS A 152 11.65 -29.93 7.33
CA LYS A 152 12.69 -28.90 7.40
C LYS A 152 13.36 -28.93 8.76
N TYR A 153 14.69 -28.82 8.79
CA TYR A 153 15.45 -28.77 10.03
C TYR A 153 16.67 -27.84 9.92
N PHE A 154 17.07 -27.28 11.05
CA PHE A 154 18.27 -26.45 11.16
C PHE A 154 19.50 -27.24 11.57
N SER A 155 20.65 -26.81 11.04
CA SER A 155 21.99 -27.27 11.38
C SER A 155 22.92 -26.07 11.59
N ILE A 156 23.98 -26.25 12.38
CA ILE A 156 25.11 -25.30 12.47
C ILE A 156 26.18 -25.53 11.41
N ILE A 157 26.16 -26.71 10.76
CA ILE A 157 27.13 -27.09 9.73
C ILE A 157 26.64 -26.55 8.38
N SER A 158 27.50 -25.79 7.71
CA SER A 158 27.22 -25.17 6.41
C SER A 158 27.28 -26.17 5.24
N PRO A 159 26.65 -25.88 4.08
CA PRO A 159 26.76 -26.75 2.91
C PRO A 159 28.19 -26.95 2.43
N LYS A 160 29.06 -25.95 2.64
CA LYS A 160 30.47 -26.00 2.29
C LYS A 160 31.24 -26.97 3.19
N GLU A 161 30.94 -26.97 4.49
CA GLU A 161 31.55 -27.88 5.47
C GLU A 161 31.07 -29.32 5.31
N TRP A 162 29.81 -29.51 4.93
CA TRP A 162 29.31 -30.84 4.55
C TRP A 162 30.02 -31.41 3.31
N GLY A 163 30.49 -30.54 2.42
CA GLY A 163 31.15 -30.94 1.18
C GLY A 163 30.28 -31.87 0.32
N PRO A 164 30.88 -32.86 -0.37
CA PRO A 164 30.15 -33.84 -1.18
C PRO A 164 29.19 -34.72 -0.38
N SER A 165 29.33 -34.76 0.94
CA SER A 165 28.57 -35.62 1.85
C SER A 165 27.34 -34.93 2.45
N SER A 166 26.88 -33.81 1.87
CA SER A 166 25.65 -33.14 2.32
C SER A 166 24.47 -34.12 2.24
N PRO A 167 23.87 -34.49 3.38
CA PRO A 167 22.87 -35.56 3.42
C PRO A 167 21.55 -35.15 2.79
N HIS A 168 21.28 -33.84 2.72
CA HIS A 168 19.97 -33.29 2.39
C HIS A 168 20.08 -32.00 1.54
N PRO A 169 19.08 -31.70 0.70
CA PRO A 169 18.98 -30.42 -0.01
C PRO A 169 19.04 -29.22 0.94
N PHE A 170 19.87 -28.24 0.57
CA PHE A 170 20.01 -26.97 1.25
C PHE A 170 18.93 -25.99 0.80
N LEU A 171 18.27 -25.32 1.74
CA LEU A 171 17.19 -24.36 1.48
C LEU A 171 17.59 -22.90 1.69
N GLY A 172 18.49 -22.61 2.64
CA GLY A 172 18.89 -21.25 2.93
C GLY A 172 19.69 -21.11 4.22
N THR A 173 20.37 -19.98 4.35
CA THR A 173 21.14 -19.60 5.54
C THR A 173 20.45 -18.42 6.21
N PHE A 174 20.30 -18.48 7.54
CA PHE A 174 19.62 -17.47 8.33
C PHE A 174 20.41 -17.15 9.60
N LYS A 175 20.50 -15.87 9.96
CA LYS A 175 21.00 -15.42 11.26
C LYS A 175 19.82 -15.21 12.20
N LEU A 176 19.91 -15.76 13.41
CA LEU A 176 18.97 -15.44 14.48
C LEU A 176 19.42 -14.15 15.14
N GLN A 177 18.60 -13.11 15.07
CA GLN A 177 18.91 -11.80 15.64
C GLN A 177 18.64 -11.75 17.14
N HIS A 178 19.13 -10.69 17.80
CA HIS A 178 18.95 -10.47 19.25
C HIS A 178 17.49 -10.22 19.65
N ASP A 179 16.67 -9.69 18.73
CA ASP A 179 15.22 -9.53 18.89
C ASP A 179 14.42 -10.82 18.56
N MET A 180 15.12 -11.95 18.36
CA MET A 180 14.56 -13.25 17.97
C MET A 180 13.95 -13.29 16.56
N SER A 181 14.14 -12.26 15.74
CA SER A 181 13.79 -12.30 14.32
C SER A 181 14.80 -13.12 13.50
N TRP A 182 14.37 -13.65 12.35
CA TRP A 182 15.26 -14.35 11.44
C TRP A 182 15.61 -13.47 10.24
N THR A 183 16.90 -13.29 9.99
CA THR A 183 17.40 -12.54 8.82
C THR A 183 18.05 -13.50 7.84
N PRO A 184 17.63 -13.53 6.56
CA PRO A 184 18.36 -14.21 5.50
C PRO A 184 19.82 -13.73 5.45
N PHE A 185 20.77 -14.65 5.23
CA PHE A 185 22.19 -14.33 5.35
C PHE A 185 22.65 -13.18 4.43
N ASP A 186 22.07 -13.08 3.25
CA ASP A 186 22.30 -12.02 2.26
C ASP A 186 21.78 -10.64 2.69
N GLU A 187 20.88 -10.57 3.68
CA GLU A 187 20.33 -9.33 4.21
C GLU A 187 20.96 -8.91 5.56
N VAL A 188 21.79 -9.78 6.15
CA VAL A 188 22.37 -9.56 7.50
C VAL A 188 23.16 -8.26 7.57
N GLU A 189 24.07 -8.02 6.62
CA GLU A 189 24.95 -6.85 6.65
C GLU A 189 24.16 -5.54 6.55
N LYS A 190 23.15 -5.52 5.67
CA LYS A 190 22.25 -4.39 5.52
C LYS A 190 21.47 -4.12 6.81
N ARG A 191 20.87 -5.16 7.39
CA ARG A 191 20.08 -5.03 8.62
C ARG A 191 20.95 -4.61 9.81
N ASP A 192 22.13 -5.18 9.95
CA ASP A 192 23.08 -4.81 11.00
C ASP A 192 23.53 -3.34 10.84
N ALA A 193 23.74 -2.86 9.61
CA ALA A 193 24.05 -1.46 9.34
C ALA A 193 22.89 -0.51 9.67
N GLU A 194 21.65 -0.87 9.31
CA GLU A 194 20.44 -0.12 9.65
C GLU A 194 20.25 -0.02 11.17
N LEU A 195 20.45 -1.13 11.90
CA LEU A 195 20.40 -1.17 13.35
C LEU A 195 21.49 -0.30 13.99
N ALA A 196 22.72 -0.32 13.46
CA ALA A 196 23.81 0.50 13.95
C ALA A 196 23.55 2.01 13.75
N ILE A 197 22.86 2.40 12.68
CA ILE A 197 22.43 3.79 12.48
C ILE A 197 21.35 4.15 13.51
N MET A 198 20.37 3.27 13.71
CA MET A 198 19.29 3.49 14.67
C MET A 198 19.80 3.63 16.11
N ASP A 199 20.73 2.77 16.53
CA ASP A 199 21.35 2.80 17.85
C ASP A 199 22.08 4.13 18.12
N LYS A 200 22.78 4.67 17.11
CA LYS A 200 23.39 6.01 17.18
C LYS A 200 22.35 7.11 17.38
N LEU A 201 21.23 7.05 16.67
CA LEU A 201 20.16 8.05 16.79
C LEU A 201 19.48 7.99 18.17
N VAL A 202 19.19 6.79 18.67
CA VAL A 202 18.61 6.59 20.00
C VAL A 202 19.56 7.11 21.08
N SER A 203 20.86 6.81 20.95
CA SER A 203 21.89 7.27 21.88
C SER A 203 22.07 8.79 21.88
N GLN A 204 21.72 9.47 20.78
CA GLN A 204 21.84 10.93 20.63
C GLN A 204 20.69 11.73 21.27
N GLN A 205 19.70 11.07 21.87
CA GLN A 205 18.66 11.69 22.71
C GLN A 205 18.00 12.92 22.07
N THR A 206 17.27 12.72 20.97
CA THR A 206 16.26 13.70 20.54
C THR A 206 14.95 13.37 21.27
N ALA A 207 14.62 14.14 22.30
CA ALA A 207 13.28 14.10 22.86
C ALA A 207 12.31 14.49 21.73
N LEU A 208 11.53 13.53 21.23
CA LEU A 208 10.40 13.86 20.37
C LEU A 208 9.47 14.76 21.20
N PRO A 209 8.99 15.90 20.66
CA PRO A 209 8.04 16.73 21.37
C PRO A 209 6.85 15.85 21.80
N THR A 210 6.38 16.04 23.03
CA THR A 210 5.20 15.33 23.54
C THR A 210 4.05 15.50 22.56
N TYR A 211 3.62 14.40 21.96
CA TYR A 211 2.51 14.38 21.01
C TYR A 211 1.22 14.79 21.74
N THR A 212 0.85 16.05 21.62
CA THR A 212 -0.54 16.50 21.81
C THR A 212 -1.27 16.09 20.53
N GLY A 213 -2.04 15.00 20.59
CA GLY A 213 -2.71 14.47 19.39
C GLY A 213 -3.55 15.50 18.64
N PRO A 214 -3.94 15.23 17.38
CA PRO A 214 -4.84 16.08 16.63
C PRO A 214 -6.13 16.26 17.44
N ASN A 215 -6.40 17.50 17.85
CA ASN A 215 -7.60 17.85 18.57
C ASN A 215 -8.78 17.79 17.58
N PHE A 216 -9.43 16.62 17.48
CA PHE A 216 -10.65 16.44 16.67
C PHE A 216 -11.91 16.98 17.36
N LYS A 217 -11.80 17.66 18.50
CA LYS A 217 -12.91 18.39 19.13
C LYS A 217 -13.28 19.56 18.23
N GLY A 218 -14.20 19.33 17.30
CA GLY A 218 -14.68 20.33 16.34
C GLY A 218 -15.08 19.77 14.96
N LEU A 219 -14.93 18.47 14.71
CA LEU A 219 -15.39 17.84 13.45
C LEU A 219 -16.78 17.18 13.55
N THR A 220 -17.50 17.39 14.65
CA THR A 220 -18.84 16.83 14.90
C THR A 220 -19.89 17.90 15.20
N GLU A 221 -19.63 19.16 14.87
CA GLU A 221 -20.63 20.24 14.89
C GLU A 221 -21.06 20.59 13.46
#